data_AF-A0A0N4XM13-F1
#
_entry.id   AF-A0A0N4XM13-F1
#
_cell.length_a   1.000
_cell.length_b   1.000
_cell.length_c   1.000
_cell.angle_alpha   90.00
_cell.angle_beta   90.00
_cell.angle_gamma   90.00
#
_symmetry.space_group_name_H-M   'P 1'
#
loop_
_entity.id
_entity.type
_entity.pdbx_description
1 polymer ?
#
loop_
_entity_poly.entity_id
_entity_poly.type
_entity_poly.pdbx_seq_one_letter_code
_entity_poly.pdbx_strand_id
1 'polypeptide(L)'
;MKRGSFQEWTNYEVAVLVGGGIGVTPYASTLTDLVLETTSGRHHNIKCKKVYFLWVCPTHKNYEWFVDVLKDVEELDQNHLLETHIFVTQFFHKFDLRTTMLYICEKHFRGDHQGKSMFTGLRAHNHFGRPNFDAFFSYLQSVHNEMADIGVFSCGPSTLNDQISSACARANRARDAPSFMHRFETF
;
A
#
# COMPACT_ATOMS: atom_id res chain seq x y z
N MET A 1 0.18 17.78 -25.55
CA MET A 1 -0.44 18.00 -24.22
C MET A 1 0.09 16.91 -23.29
N LYS A 2 1.05 17.24 -22.41
CA LYS A 2 1.78 16.26 -21.59
C LYS A 2 0.86 15.72 -20.48
N ARG A 3 0.55 14.41 -20.50
CA ARG A 3 0.00 13.66 -19.36
C ARG A 3 1.13 13.48 -18.33
N GLY A 4 1.36 14.50 -17.50
CA GLY A 4 2.64 14.69 -16.80
C GLY A 4 2.72 14.36 -15.31
N SER A 5 1.72 13.74 -14.66
CA SER A 5 1.78 13.56 -13.20
C SER A 5 1.21 12.26 -12.62
N PHE A 6 0.40 11.48 -13.35
CA PHE A 6 -0.40 10.40 -12.73
C PHE A 6 0.24 9.00 -12.71
N GLN A 7 1.43 8.82 -13.30
CA GLN A 7 2.02 7.49 -13.50
C GLN A 7 3.53 7.44 -13.21
N GLU A 8 4.06 8.32 -12.36
CA GLU A 8 5.50 8.29 -12.04
C GLU A 8 5.95 6.96 -11.42
N TRP A 9 5.06 6.26 -10.71
CA TRP A 9 5.29 4.93 -10.16
C TRP A 9 5.63 3.89 -11.24
N THR A 10 5.18 4.06 -12.49
CA THR A 10 5.48 3.12 -13.61
C THR A 10 6.97 3.09 -13.99
N ASN A 11 7.74 4.11 -13.60
CA ASN A 11 9.17 4.21 -13.88
C ASN A 11 10.04 3.39 -12.93
N TYR A 12 9.48 2.92 -11.82
CA TYR A 12 10.18 2.12 -10.82
C TYR A 12 9.79 0.66 -10.95
N GLU A 13 10.75 -0.26 -10.81
CA GLU A 13 10.46 -1.69 -10.78
C GLU A 13 9.68 -2.09 -9.52
N VAL A 14 9.96 -1.40 -8.41
CA VAL A 14 9.24 -1.55 -7.15
C VAL A 14 8.71 -0.19 -6.71
N ALA A 15 7.41 -0.13 -6.41
CA ALA A 15 6.77 1.09 -5.91
C ALA A 15 6.04 0.83 -4.58
N VAL A 16 6.07 1.83 -3.70
CA VAL A 16 5.30 1.89 -2.46
C VAL A 16 4.30 3.03 -2.57
N LEU A 17 3.01 2.72 -2.52
CA LEU A 17 1.92 3.68 -2.57
C LEU A 17 1.30 3.77 -1.17
N VAL A 18 1.22 4.96 -0.58
CA VAL A 18 0.73 5.16 0.80
C VAL A 18 -0.45 6.12 0.84
N GLY A 19 -1.64 5.60 1.14
CA GLY A 19 -2.87 6.37 1.32
C GLY A 19 -3.20 6.58 2.80
N GLY A 20 -3.29 7.83 3.25
CA GLY A 20 -3.64 8.20 4.62
C GLY A 20 -5.02 8.87 4.71
N GLY A 21 -5.98 8.24 5.40
CA GLY A 21 -7.33 8.79 5.55
C GLY A 21 -8.00 9.10 4.20
N ILE A 22 -8.43 10.35 3.99
CA ILE A 22 -9.05 10.78 2.73
C ILE A 22 -8.10 10.74 1.53
N GLY A 23 -6.78 10.73 1.76
CA GLY A 23 -5.75 10.61 0.72
C GLY A 23 -5.71 9.24 0.06
N VAL A 24 -6.57 8.31 0.48
CA VAL A 24 -6.73 7.00 -0.16
C VAL A 24 -7.53 7.08 -1.48
N THR A 25 -8.43 8.05 -1.60
CA THR A 25 -9.37 8.15 -2.72
C THR A 25 -8.70 8.15 -4.10
N PRO A 26 -7.61 8.89 -4.34
CA PRO A 26 -6.96 8.89 -5.64
C PRO A 26 -6.34 7.54 -6.02
N TYR A 27 -5.99 6.71 -5.03
CA TYR A 27 -5.43 5.40 -5.28
C TYR A 27 -6.46 4.39 -5.81
N ALA A 28 -7.77 4.67 -5.72
CA ALA A 28 -8.79 3.79 -6.28
C ALA A 28 -8.60 3.59 -7.80
N SER A 29 -8.50 4.70 -8.54
CA SER A 29 -8.23 4.67 -9.98
C SER A 29 -6.81 4.20 -10.26
N THR A 30 -5.81 4.65 -9.50
CA THR A 30 -4.40 4.27 -9.74
C THR A 30 -4.18 2.76 -9.64
N LEU A 31 -4.75 2.11 -8.62
CA LEU A 31 -4.62 0.66 -8.43
C LEU A 31 -5.37 -0.13 -9.51
N THR A 32 -6.54 0.36 -9.93
CA THR A 32 -7.31 -0.25 -11.02
C THR A 32 -6.52 -0.17 -12.33
N ASP A 33 -6.02 1.01 -12.67
CA ASP A 33 -5.20 1.24 -13.87
C ASP A 33 -3.92 0.38 -13.83
N LEU A 34 -3.24 0.32 -12.69
CA LEU A 34 -2.05 -0.51 -12.48
C LEU A 34 -2.27 -1.97 -12.91
N VAL A 35 -3.35 -2.58 -12.41
CA VAL A 35 -3.63 -3.99 -12.66
C VAL A 35 -4.09 -4.22 -14.10
N LEU A 36 -4.94 -3.34 -14.64
CA LEU A 36 -5.44 -3.45 -16.00
C LEU A 36 -4.35 -3.29 -17.06
N GLU A 37 -3.47 -2.30 -16.87
CA GLU A 37 -2.38 -2.00 -17.80
C GLU A 37 -1.34 -3.12 -17.83
N THR A 38 -1.05 -3.71 -16.66
CA THR A 38 -0.09 -4.83 -16.54
C THR A 38 -0.67 -6.13 -17.09
N THR A 39 -1.96 -6.39 -16.92
CA THR A 39 -2.63 -7.63 -17.39
C THR A 39 -2.91 -7.60 -18.89
N SER A 40 -3.22 -6.44 -19.47
CA SER A 40 -3.61 -6.33 -20.87
C SER A 40 -2.44 -6.49 -21.85
N GLY A 41 -1.19 -6.48 -21.38
CA GLY A 41 0.02 -6.58 -22.22
C GLY A 41 0.18 -5.46 -23.27
N ARG A 42 -0.71 -4.47 -23.29
CA ARG A 42 -0.78 -3.39 -24.29
C ARG A 42 0.24 -2.28 -24.04
N HIS A 43 0.86 -2.25 -22.87
CA HIS A 43 1.76 -1.18 -22.45
C HIS A 43 3.15 -1.75 -22.17
N HIS A 44 3.95 -1.92 -23.23
CA HIS A 44 5.33 -2.41 -23.20
C HIS A 44 6.33 -1.56 -22.39
N ASN A 45 5.87 -0.50 -21.70
CA ASN A 45 6.75 0.47 -21.04
C ASN A 45 6.51 0.60 -19.52
N ILE A 46 5.69 -0.27 -18.91
CA ILE A 46 5.57 -0.33 -17.45
C ILE A 46 6.73 -1.17 -16.93
N LYS A 47 7.62 -0.54 -16.17
CA LYS A 47 8.75 -1.23 -15.52
C LYS A 47 8.32 -1.90 -14.22
N CYS A 48 7.22 -1.45 -13.63
CA CYS A 48 6.78 -1.88 -12.31
C CYS A 48 6.40 -3.37 -12.30
N LYS A 49 7.10 -4.13 -11.46
CA LYS A 49 6.93 -5.58 -11.24
C LYS A 49 6.34 -5.89 -9.87
N LYS A 50 6.40 -4.94 -8.93
CA LYS A 50 5.84 -5.10 -7.59
C LYS A 50 5.37 -3.77 -7.02
N VAL A 51 4.15 -3.74 -6.51
CA VAL A 51 3.57 -2.59 -5.81
C VAL A 51 3.17 -2.98 -4.40
N TYR A 52 3.66 -2.23 -3.42
CA TYR A 52 3.21 -2.30 -2.04
C TYR A 52 2.24 -1.15 -1.79
N PHE A 53 0.99 -1.46 -1.49
CA PHE A 53 -0.01 -0.46 -1.15
C PHE A 53 -0.29 -0.46 0.35
N LEU A 54 0.00 0.66 1.01
CA LEU A 54 -0.20 0.85 2.44
C LEU A 54 -1.36 1.81 2.65
N TRP A 55 -2.46 1.30 3.17
CA TRP A 55 -3.60 2.12 3.56
C TRP A 55 -3.59 2.35 5.06
N VAL A 56 -3.42 3.60 5.49
CA VAL A 56 -3.39 4.00 6.91
C VAL A 56 -4.67 4.75 7.26
N CYS A 57 -5.49 4.16 8.12
CA CYS A 57 -6.76 4.75 8.53
C CYS A 57 -7.03 4.57 10.03
N PRO A 58 -7.78 5.47 10.68
CA PRO A 58 -8.20 5.25 12.05
C PRO A 58 -9.19 4.07 12.16
N THR A 59 -10.17 4.01 11.26
CA THR A 59 -11.26 3.03 11.30
C THR A 59 -11.75 2.72 9.88
N HIS A 60 -12.28 1.51 9.66
CA HIS A 60 -12.88 1.14 8.37
C HIS A 60 -14.23 1.82 8.09
N LYS A 61 -14.91 2.33 9.13
CA LYS A 61 -16.28 2.86 9.05
C LYS A 61 -16.51 3.86 7.91
N ASN A 62 -15.56 4.76 7.67
CA ASN A 62 -15.73 5.83 6.67
C ASN A 62 -15.24 5.45 5.26
N TYR A 63 -14.76 4.23 5.08
CA TYR A 63 -14.06 3.82 3.85
C TYR A 63 -14.44 2.39 3.42
N GLU A 64 -15.63 1.92 3.81
CA GLU A 64 -16.14 0.61 3.38
C GLU A 64 -16.16 0.50 1.85
N TRP A 65 -16.55 1.56 1.15
CA TRP A 65 -16.52 1.62 -0.31
C TRP A 65 -15.12 1.32 -0.89
N PHE A 66 -14.06 1.68 -0.19
CA PHE A 66 -12.69 1.47 -0.67
C PHE A 66 -12.24 0.02 -0.45
N VAL A 67 -12.83 -0.68 0.53
CA VAL A 67 -12.65 -2.13 0.69
C VAL A 67 -13.20 -2.87 -0.53
N ASP A 68 -14.36 -2.44 -1.04
CA ASP A 68 -14.95 -3.03 -2.24
C ASP A 68 -14.06 -2.77 -3.48
N VAL A 69 -13.52 -1.55 -3.63
CA VAL A 69 -12.54 -1.25 -4.68
C VAL A 69 -11.31 -2.15 -4.59
N LEU A 70 -10.75 -2.32 -3.39
CA LEU A 70 -9.59 -3.21 -3.20
C LEU A 70 -9.91 -4.66 -3.55
N LYS A 71 -11.15 -5.10 -3.30
CA LYS A 71 -11.58 -6.45 -3.66
C LYS A 71 -11.59 -6.64 -5.17
N ASP A 72 -12.16 -5.69 -5.91
CA ASP A 72 -12.18 -5.72 -7.38
C ASP A 72 -10.75 -5.71 -7.95
N VAL A 73 -9.88 -4.87 -7.39
CA VAL A 73 -8.46 -4.80 -7.79
C VAL A 73 -7.72 -6.12 -7.50
N GLU A 74 -7.92 -6.75 -6.34
CA GLU A 74 -7.29 -8.03 -5.99
C GLU A 74 -7.80 -9.20 -6.83
N GLU A 75 -9.05 -9.15 -7.30
CA GLU A 75 -9.63 -10.14 -8.23
C GLU A 75 -9.05 -10.00 -9.64
N LEU A 76 -8.77 -8.77 -10.06
CA LEU A 76 -8.09 -8.49 -11.33
C LEU A 76 -6.59 -8.81 -11.29
N ASP A 77 -5.94 -8.75 -10.12
CA ASP A 77 -4.49 -8.99 -9.95
C ASP A 77 -4.13 -10.48 -9.96
N GLN A 78 -4.05 -11.04 -11.17
CA GLN A 78 -3.68 -12.43 -11.42
C GLN A 78 -2.19 -12.72 -11.23
N ASN A 79 -1.34 -11.70 -11.32
CA ASN A 79 0.12 -11.84 -11.28
C ASN A 79 0.71 -11.56 -9.89
N HIS A 80 -0.12 -11.33 -8.88
CA HIS A 80 0.31 -10.95 -7.53
C HIS A 80 1.22 -9.71 -7.51
N LEU A 81 0.96 -8.78 -8.43
CA LEU A 81 1.66 -7.50 -8.57
C LEU A 81 1.44 -6.63 -7.33
N LEU A 82 0.24 -6.67 -6.78
CA LEU A 82 -0.19 -5.81 -5.68
C LEU A 82 -0.13 -6.55 -4.34
N GLU A 83 0.57 -5.97 -3.39
CA GLU A 83 0.59 -6.41 -2.00
C GLU A 83 0.03 -5.31 -1.10
N THR A 84 -1.15 -5.55 -0.53
CA THR A 84 -1.89 -4.54 0.24
C THR A 84 -1.76 -4.77 1.74
N HIS A 85 -1.42 -3.71 2.46
CA HIS A 85 -1.34 -3.64 3.91
C HIS A 85 -2.27 -2.54 4.42
N ILE A 86 -3.23 -2.92 5.27
CA ILE A 86 -4.19 -2.00 5.87
C ILE A 86 -3.81 -1.81 7.32
N PHE A 87 -3.54 -0.58 7.74
CA PHE A 87 -3.17 -0.21 9.10
C PHE A 87 -4.31 0.53 9.79
N VAL A 88 -4.98 -0.16 10.71
CA VAL A 88 -6.03 0.40 11.56
C VAL A 88 -5.40 0.99 12.82
N THR A 89 -5.41 2.32 12.90
CA THR A 89 -4.64 3.09 13.90
C THR A 89 -5.43 3.48 15.15
N GLN A 90 -6.76 3.23 15.19
CA GLN A 90 -7.56 3.45 16.41
C GLN A 90 -7.01 2.61 17.57
N PHE A 91 -7.13 3.13 18.79
CA PHE A 91 -6.78 2.35 19.98
C PHE A 91 -7.80 1.23 20.23
N PHE A 92 -7.35 0.07 20.67
CA PHE A 92 -8.18 -1.12 20.92
C PHE A 92 -9.42 -0.83 21.79
N HIS A 93 -9.27 -0.04 22.86
CA HIS A 93 -10.38 0.32 23.75
C HIS A 93 -11.43 1.26 23.12
N LYS A 94 -11.17 1.78 21.92
CA LYS A 94 -12.08 2.61 21.12
C LYS A 94 -12.56 1.91 19.86
N PHE A 95 -12.31 0.61 19.72
CA PHE A 95 -12.84 -0.14 18.60
C PHE A 95 -14.37 -0.19 18.67
N ASP A 96 -15.01 0.09 17.53
CA ASP A 96 -16.40 -0.27 17.34
C ASP A 96 -16.52 -1.79 17.12
N LEU A 97 -17.76 -2.30 17.10
CA LEU A 97 -18.01 -3.74 16.89
C LEU A 97 -17.39 -4.24 15.59
N ARG A 98 -17.43 -3.43 14.53
CA ARG A 98 -16.85 -3.76 13.21
C ARG A 98 -15.34 -3.96 13.30
N THR A 99 -14.63 -3.00 13.89
CA THR A 99 -13.17 -3.05 14.05
C THR A 99 -12.75 -4.17 14.99
N THR A 100 -13.57 -4.42 16.03
CA THR A 100 -13.36 -5.56 16.95
C THR A 100 -13.49 -6.89 16.23
N MET A 101 -14.53 -7.06 15.40
CA MET A 101 -14.71 -8.27 14.60
C MET A 101 -13.58 -8.46 13.59
N LEU A 102 -13.18 -7.39 12.89
CA LEU A 102 -12.02 -7.43 12.00
C LEU A 102 -10.77 -7.92 12.73
N TYR A 103 -10.48 -7.37 13.92
CA TYR A 103 -9.35 -7.80 14.75
C TYR A 103 -9.40 -9.27 15.13
N ILE A 104 -10.57 -9.75 15.56
CA ILE A 104 -10.75 -11.15 15.95
C ILE A 104 -10.57 -12.07 14.73
N CYS A 105 -11.23 -11.76 13.62
CA CYS A 105 -11.15 -12.50 12.35
C CYS A 105 -9.72 -12.56 11.83
N GLU A 106 -9.03 -11.43 11.81
CA GLU A 106 -7.65 -11.36 11.32
C GLU A 106 -6.70 -12.19 12.17
N LYS A 107 -6.82 -12.10 13.51
CA LYS A 107 -5.87 -12.74 14.43
C LYS A 107 -6.10 -14.24 14.59
N HIS A 108 -7.35 -14.71 14.50
CA HIS A 108 -7.69 -16.09 14.88
C HIS A 108 -8.20 -16.95 13.71
N PHE A 109 -8.62 -16.35 12.59
CA PHE A 109 -9.36 -17.09 11.55
C PHE A 109 -8.83 -16.89 10.12
N ARG A 110 -7.74 -16.13 9.93
CA ARG A 110 -7.19 -15.86 8.59
C ARG A 110 -6.60 -17.09 7.89
N GLY A 111 -5.96 -17.97 8.66
CA GLY A 111 -5.32 -19.19 8.12
C GLY A 111 -6.31 -20.15 7.45
N ASP A 112 -7.55 -20.18 7.93
CA ASP A 112 -8.58 -21.14 7.51
C ASP A 112 -9.23 -20.74 6.18
N HIS A 113 -8.94 -19.54 5.65
CA HIS A 113 -9.65 -18.95 4.51
C HIS A 113 -8.73 -18.65 3.33
N GLN A 114 -7.75 -19.53 3.07
CA GLN A 114 -6.77 -19.39 1.97
C GLN A 114 -5.99 -18.07 2.00
N GLY A 115 -5.70 -17.56 3.21
CA GLY A 115 -4.98 -16.31 3.41
C GLY A 115 -5.81 -15.04 3.19
N LYS A 116 -7.12 -15.16 2.95
CA LYS A 116 -8.06 -14.03 2.91
C LYS A 116 -8.64 -13.75 4.30
N SER A 117 -8.93 -12.48 4.58
CA SER A 117 -9.65 -12.10 5.80
C SER A 117 -11.10 -12.61 5.74
N MET A 118 -11.55 -13.36 6.74
CA MET A 118 -12.94 -13.81 6.86
C MET A 118 -13.94 -12.63 6.89
N PHE A 119 -13.50 -11.47 7.38
CA PHE A 119 -14.38 -10.32 7.58
C PHE A 119 -14.57 -9.48 6.32
N THR A 120 -13.49 -9.23 5.57
CA THR A 120 -13.53 -8.38 4.36
C THR A 120 -13.47 -9.17 3.06
N GLY A 121 -13.04 -10.44 3.10
CA GLY A 121 -12.77 -11.24 1.91
C GLY A 121 -11.49 -10.85 1.16
N LEU A 122 -10.72 -9.89 1.66
CA LEU A 122 -9.48 -9.40 1.03
C LEU A 122 -8.28 -10.30 1.35
N ARG A 123 -7.37 -10.43 0.38
CA ARG A 123 -5.99 -10.94 0.56
C ARG A 123 -5.11 -9.92 1.28
N ALA A 124 -5.49 -8.65 1.34
CA ALA A 124 -4.81 -7.61 2.09
C ALA A 124 -4.56 -8.00 3.56
N HIS A 125 -3.37 -7.67 4.08
CA HIS A 125 -3.01 -7.92 5.47
C HIS A 125 -3.50 -6.78 6.36
N ASN A 126 -4.27 -7.09 7.42
CA ASN A 126 -4.69 -6.07 8.38
C ASN A 126 -3.72 -6.01 9.56
N HIS A 127 -3.28 -4.80 9.86
CA HIS A 127 -2.36 -4.46 10.95
C HIS A 127 -3.08 -3.52 11.91
N PHE A 128 -2.90 -3.72 13.21
CA PHE A 128 -3.54 -2.90 14.25
C PHE A 128 -2.47 -2.07 14.95
N GLY A 129 -2.47 -0.78 14.67
CA GLY A 129 -1.41 0.15 15.05
C GLY A 129 -0.90 0.96 13.88
N ARG A 130 0.06 1.84 14.15
CA ARG A 130 0.72 2.65 13.10
C ARG A 130 1.79 1.82 12.37
N PRO A 131 2.03 2.07 11.08
CA PRO A 131 3.13 1.44 10.36
C PRO A 131 4.47 1.78 10.99
N ASN A 132 5.35 0.78 11.10
CA ASN A 132 6.77 1.01 11.38
C ASN A 132 7.51 1.13 10.05
N PHE A 133 7.62 2.35 9.53
CA PHE A 133 8.24 2.61 8.23
C PHE A 133 9.73 2.26 8.19
N ASP A 134 10.47 2.41 9.30
CA ASP A 134 11.87 2.02 9.36
C ASP A 134 12.02 0.51 9.13
N ALA A 135 11.27 -0.30 9.89
CA ALA A 135 11.29 -1.75 9.72
C ALA A 135 10.80 -2.17 8.33
N PHE A 136 9.75 -1.52 7.81
CA PHE A 136 9.21 -1.81 6.49
C PHE A 136 10.22 -1.51 5.37
N PHE A 137 10.90 -0.36 5.42
CA PHE A 137 11.90 -0.01 4.42
C PHE A 137 13.17 -0.86 4.52
N SER A 138 13.62 -1.20 5.72
CA SER A 138 14.71 -2.18 5.88
C SER A 138 14.35 -3.55 5.30
N TYR A 139 13.09 -3.99 5.49
CA TYR A 139 12.60 -5.21 4.86
C TYR A 139 12.62 -5.10 3.33
N LEU A 140 12.11 -4.01 2.75
CA LEU A 140 12.12 -3.83 1.29
C LEU A 140 13.54 -3.82 0.71
N GLN A 141 14.50 -3.18 1.38
CA GLN A 141 15.91 -3.21 0.96
C GLN A 141 16.50 -4.62 0.98
N SER A 142 16.09 -5.47 1.93
CA SER A 142 16.56 -6.86 2.00
C SER A 142 15.96 -7.73 0.90
N VAL A 143 14.68 -7.54 0.59
CA VAL A 143 13.94 -8.34 -0.39
C VAL A 143 14.30 -7.96 -1.82
N HIS A 144 14.49 -6.67 -2.09
CA HIS A 144 14.75 -6.13 -3.43
C HIS A 144 16.18 -5.59 -3.54
N ASN A 145 17.16 -6.30 -2.98
CA ASN A 145 18.55 -5.83 -2.88
C ASN A 145 19.24 -5.63 -4.24
N GLU A 146 18.70 -6.22 -5.30
CA GLU A 146 19.18 -6.09 -6.67
C GLU A 146 18.75 -4.78 -7.35
N MET A 147 17.83 -4.03 -6.74
CA MET A 147 17.26 -2.80 -7.31
C MET A 147 18.12 -1.58 -6.95
N ALA A 148 18.24 -0.64 -7.88
CA ALA A 148 18.94 0.62 -7.62
C ALA A 148 18.08 1.57 -6.76
N ASP A 149 16.79 1.65 -7.09
CA ASP A 149 15.84 2.53 -6.44
C ASP A 149 14.45 1.91 -6.27
N ILE A 150 13.73 2.43 -5.28
CA ILE A 150 12.35 2.10 -4.97
C ILE A 150 11.57 3.41 -4.89
N GLY A 151 10.51 3.53 -5.69
CA GLY A 151 9.65 4.71 -5.68
C GLY A 151 8.72 4.68 -4.46
N VAL A 152 8.61 5.78 -3.72
CA VAL A 152 7.67 5.90 -2.59
C VAL A 152 6.77 7.10 -2.84
N PHE A 153 5.46 6.87 -2.86
CA PHE A 153 4.45 7.87 -3.15
C PHE A 153 3.47 7.92 -1.99
N SER A 154 3.21 9.11 -1.47
CA SER A 154 2.33 9.26 -0.31
C SER A 154 1.33 10.39 -0.49
N CYS A 155 0.07 10.10 -0.19
CA CYS A 155 -1.01 11.06 -0.06
C CYS A 155 -1.72 10.88 1.29
N GLY A 156 -1.67 11.89 2.15
CA GLY A 156 -2.25 11.80 3.48
C GLY A 156 -1.90 13.00 4.36
N PRO A 157 -2.21 12.94 5.67
CA PRO A 157 -1.90 14.00 6.61
C PRO A 157 -0.39 14.32 6.64
N SER A 158 -0.03 15.60 6.85
CA SER A 158 1.38 16.05 6.91
C SER A 158 2.24 15.19 7.84
N THR A 159 1.73 14.90 9.04
CA THR A 159 2.43 14.05 10.02
C THR A 159 2.79 12.65 9.50
N LEU A 160 1.93 12.04 8.67
CA LEU A 160 2.22 10.74 8.06
C LEU A 160 3.29 10.87 6.97
N ASN A 161 3.11 11.88 6.13
CA ASN A 161 4.03 12.23 5.05
C ASN A 161 5.45 12.53 5.56
N ASP A 162 5.57 13.28 6.67
CA ASP A 162 6.84 13.60 7.32
C ASP A 162 7.52 12.35 7.92
N GLN A 163 6.73 11.42 8.47
CA GLN A 163 7.23 10.14 8.98
C GLN A 163 7.82 9.28 7.86
N ILE A 164 7.11 9.18 6.73
CA ILE A 164 7.58 8.45 5.54
C ILE A 164 8.87 9.09 5.02
N SER A 165 8.88 10.41 4.83
CA SER A 165 10.05 11.13 4.33
C SER A 165 11.28 10.93 5.23
N SER A 166 11.08 11.04 6.54
CA SER A 166 12.15 10.83 7.53
C SER A 166 12.66 9.39 7.54
N ALA A 167 11.78 8.40 7.39
CA ALA A 167 12.16 6.99 7.33
C ALA A 167 12.92 6.66 6.04
N CYS A 168 12.49 7.18 4.88
CA CYS A 168 13.25 7.08 3.63
C CYS A 168 14.64 7.68 3.78
N ALA A 169 14.76 8.88 4.36
CA ALA A 169 16.05 9.54 4.58
C ALA A 169 16.98 8.76 5.52
N ARG A 170 16.44 8.01 6.49
CA ARG A 170 17.23 7.11 7.34
C ARG A 170 17.65 5.85 6.60
N ALA A 171 16.74 5.20 5.88
CA ALA A 171 17.01 3.98 5.12
C ALA A 171 18.06 4.22 4.00
N ASN A 172 18.04 5.40 3.38
CA ASN A 172 19.01 5.81 2.35
C ASN A 172 20.44 6.02 2.88
N ARG A 173 20.68 5.91 4.20
CA ARG A 173 22.04 5.91 4.76
C ARG A 173 22.73 4.56 4.68
N ALA A 174 21.96 3.49 4.47
CA ALA A 174 22.51 2.16 4.25
C ALA A 174 23.33 2.16 2.94
N ARG A 175 24.49 1.52 2.98
CA ARG A 175 25.32 1.28 1.78
C ARG A 175 24.91 -0.04 1.14
N ASP A 176 25.13 -0.15 -0.17
CA ASP A 176 24.86 -1.36 -0.94
C ASP A 176 23.41 -1.85 -0.82
N ALA A 177 22.48 -0.91 -0.70
CA ALA A 177 21.04 -1.16 -0.61
C ALA A 177 20.27 -0.19 -1.53
N PRO A 178 19.07 -0.58 -2.00
CA PRO A 178 18.24 0.29 -2.82
C PRO A 178 17.95 1.63 -2.14
N SER A 179 17.95 2.69 -2.93
CA SER A 179 17.58 4.02 -2.47
C SER A 179 16.07 4.27 -2.61
N PHE A 180 15.46 4.87 -1.59
CA PHE A 180 14.06 5.27 -1.62
C PHE A 180 13.89 6.68 -2.18
N MET A 181 13.13 6.78 -3.27
CA MET A 181 12.80 8.02 -3.95
C MET A 181 11.39 8.46 -3.55
N HIS A 182 11.30 9.30 -2.51
CA HIS A 182 10.02 9.74 -1.95
C HIS A 182 9.43 10.95 -2.70
N ARG A 183 8.14 10.86 -3.01
CA ARG A 183 7.33 11.89 -3.65
C ARG A 183 6.02 12.08 -2.88
N PHE A 184 5.65 13.34 -2.69
CA PHE A 184 4.32 13.70 -2.20
C PHE A 184 3.37 13.82 -3.39
N GLU A 185 2.24 13.13 -3.33
CA GLU A 185 1.21 13.25 -4.36
C GLU A 185 0.11 14.20 -3.87
N THR A 186 0.00 15.34 -4.54
CA THR A 186 -1.14 16.24 -4.44
C THR A 186 -2.10 15.90 -5.57
N PHE A 187 -3.21 15.24 -5.24
CA PHE A 187 -4.26 14.86 -6.16
C PHE A 187 -5.39 15.90 -6.19
#